data_AF-A0AAE2W118-F1
#
_entry.id   AF-A0AAE2W118-F1
#
_cell.length_a   1.000
_cell.length_b   1.000
_cell.length_c   1.000
_cell.angle_alpha   90.00
_cell.angle_beta   90.00
_cell.angle_gamma   90.00
#
_symmetry.space_group_name_H-M   'P 1'
#
loop_
_entity.id
_entity.type
_entity.pdbx_description
1 polymer ?
#
loop_
_entity_poly.entity_id
_entity_poly.type
_entity_poly.pdbx_seq_one_letter_code
_entity_poly.pdbx_strand_id
1 'polypeptide(L)'
;MIPFGQSRRLRNWATSLGCAAGLMLSTAAMAQDWQGVVIGQSGPAVPSAFSDAFHAAAALRSGGLDVVQMLRDQPRDAAIAALDVLNGNESAVIYLTGPLTQDGAGILLEGGPLRFDDVVSRLAAAGLSKVALLVEACPAQDVDLVLPLPQPGMEMLSAVSAAAGADCPATGARLTDLLRSEIQTDTGLGSLLAGVTVTSTLQDDLVLRAAPAPAAPVVSLISNDVLSNSVVSLTPVSAPAANVALMPVALQTATPSPDAGEVVIFAPTPQAQQAALPRAAGLPEPSIIVGIIEDLTLASFSPAEPLGEVTSNEISYDNLEARRALRAQDAALFGTLVASGAFDPPAPLLAAALQTELARMGCYSAGIDGQWGPGSRRSVGRYFDEIEGVEAVSLDPTIDLFRQIVMQDDIICPKPVAAAAQPRAASSGSSRTTSRTAAKPRATTTRRAAPKPAAKAAPKRTISGSRLGGVFR
;
A
#
# COMPACT_ATOMS: atom_id res chain seq x y z
N MET A 1 -34.22 -39.66 -46.13
CA MET A 1 -34.39 -39.32 -47.56
C MET A 1 -35.18 -38.02 -47.63
N ILE A 2 -34.54 -36.94 -48.08
CA ILE A 2 -35.19 -35.63 -48.36
C ILE A 2 -35.76 -35.69 -49.78
N PRO A 3 -36.89 -35.02 -50.08
CA PRO A 3 -36.75 -33.82 -50.92
C PRO A 3 -37.72 -32.66 -50.61
N PHE A 4 -37.23 -31.44 -50.87
CA PHE A 4 -37.86 -30.26 -51.52
C PHE A 4 -39.37 -30.01 -51.30
N GLY A 5 -39.88 -28.82 -50.96
CA GLY A 5 -39.47 -27.45 -51.26
C GLY A 5 -40.74 -26.61 -51.59
N GLN A 6 -40.62 -25.28 -51.58
CA GLN A 6 -41.59 -24.26 -52.07
C GLN A 6 -42.78 -23.89 -51.15
N SER A 7 -42.79 -22.71 -50.52
CA SER A 7 -43.05 -21.35 -51.06
C SER A 7 -44.52 -20.92 -50.86
N ARG A 8 -44.76 -19.98 -49.92
CA ARG A 8 -45.85 -19.01 -50.03
C ARG A 8 -45.38 -17.64 -49.59
N ARG A 9 -45.41 -16.73 -50.57
CA ARG A 9 -45.28 -15.28 -50.46
C ARG A 9 -46.53 -14.71 -49.78
N LEU A 10 -46.37 -13.57 -49.11
CA LEU A 10 -47.14 -12.31 -49.22
C LEU A 10 -46.43 -11.31 -48.27
N ARG A 11 -45.72 -10.28 -48.75
CA ARG A 11 -46.22 -8.91 -49.07
C ARG A 11 -47.12 -8.35 -47.96
N ASN A 12 -46.95 -7.15 -47.42
CA ASN A 12 -46.05 -6.02 -47.63
C ASN A 12 -46.46 -4.92 -46.60
N TRP A 13 -45.61 -3.90 -46.39
CA TRP A 13 -45.83 -2.60 -45.70
C TRP A 13 -45.44 -2.57 -44.22
N ALA A 14 -44.27 -2.04 -43.83
CA ALA A 14 -43.82 -0.63 -43.84
C ALA A 14 -44.64 0.27 -42.89
N THR A 15 -44.07 0.58 -41.73
CA THR A 15 -43.81 1.96 -41.28
C THR A 15 -42.97 1.96 -40.01
N SER A 16 -41.86 2.68 -40.12
CA SER A 16 -40.96 3.19 -39.10
C SER A 16 -41.67 3.83 -37.90
N LEU A 17 -41.27 3.42 -36.69
CA LEU A 17 -41.12 4.36 -35.57
C LEU A 17 -39.78 4.07 -34.90
N GLY A 18 -38.92 5.08 -34.95
CA GLY A 18 -37.63 5.06 -34.29
C GLY A 18 -37.78 5.07 -32.78
N CYS A 19 -37.03 4.20 -32.13
CA CYS A 19 -36.48 4.43 -30.81
C CYS A 19 -35.03 3.95 -30.89
N ALA A 20 -34.14 4.86 -31.30
CA ALA A 20 -32.72 4.71 -31.05
C ALA A 20 -32.51 4.89 -29.54
N ALA A 21 -32.74 3.82 -28.79
CA ALA A 21 -32.22 3.71 -27.44
C ALA A 21 -30.71 3.53 -27.58
N GLY A 22 -29.98 4.64 -27.48
CA GLY A 22 -28.53 4.64 -27.35
C GLY A 22 -28.17 3.88 -26.09
N LEU A 23 -27.83 2.60 -26.25
CA LEU A 23 -27.06 1.85 -25.27
C LEU A 23 -25.73 2.58 -25.11
N MET A 24 -25.64 3.41 -24.07
CA MET A 24 -24.38 3.82 -23.48
C MET A 24 -23.70 2.54 -23.00
N LEU A 25 -22.89 1.94 -23.87
CA LEU A 25 -21.89 0.97 -23.48
C LEU A 25 -20.87 1.72 -22.64
N SER A 26 -21.13 1.80 -21.34
CA SER A 26 -20.07 1.96 -20.37
C SER A 26 -19.09 0.83 -20.64
N THR A 27 -17.94 1.12 -21.25
CA THR A 27 -16.83 0.19 -21.28
C THR A 27 -16.36 0.05 -19.85
N ALA A 28 -16.99 -0.86 -19.10
CA ALA A 28 -16.39 -1.40 -17.90
C ALA A 28 -14.98 -1.83 -18.33
N ALA A 29 -13.96 -1.29 -17.67
CA ALA A 29 -12.62 -1.85 -17.79
C ALA A 29 -12.75 -3.33 -17.43
N MET A 30 -12.72 -4.20 -18.44
CA MET A 30 -12.75 -5.64 -18.22
C MET A 30 -11.51 -5.94 -17.40
N ALA A 31 -11.70 -6.26 -16.11
CA ALA A 31 -10.62 -6.73 -15.25
C ALA A 31 -9.90 -7.86 -15.96
N GLN A 32 -8.57 -7.88 -15.92
CA GLN A 32 -7.83 -8.97 -16.51
C GLN A 32 -8.20 -10.28 -15.80
N ASP A 33 -8.10 -11.41 -16.50
CA ASP A 33 -8.38 -12.74 -15.92
C ASP A 33 -7.34 -13.19 -14.87
N TRP A 34 -6.38 -12.31 -14.55
CA TRP A 34 -5.32 -12.55 -13.59
C TRP A 34 -5.66 -11.94 -12.22
N GLN A 35 -5.62 -12.79 -11.20
CA GLN A 35 -5.76 -12.39 -9.81
C GLN A 35 -4.43 -12.40 -9.08
N GLY A 36 -4.25 -11.48 -8.13
CA GLY A 36 -3.00 -11.28 -7.41
C GLY A 36 -3.10 -11.56 -5.91
N VAL A 37 -2.13 -12.29 -5.36
CA VAL A 37 -1.89 -12.36 -3.91
C VAL A 37 -0.49 -11.83 -3.62
N VAL A 38 -0.41 -10.88 -2.67
CA VAL A 38 0.85 -10.21 -2.31
C VAL A 38 1.12 -10.42 -0.82
N ILE A 39 2.27 -10.98 -0.49
CA ILE A 39 2.63 -11.33 0.89
C ILE A 39 3.97 -10.66 1.23
N GLY A 40 3.95 -9.79 2.23
CA GLY A 40 5.13 -9.16 2.80
C GLY A 40 5.32 -9.52 4.27
N GLN A 41 6.45 -10.14 4.59
CA GLN A 41 6.86 -10.43 5.96
C GLN A 41 8.11 -9.64 6.31
N SER A 42 7.96 -8.67 7.19
CA SER A 42 9.08 -7.90 7.71
C SER A 42 9.90 -8.76 8.66
N GLY A 43 11.21 -8.54 8.64
CA GLY A 43 12.14 -9.17 9.58
C GLY A 43 13.43 -8.37 9.68
N PRO A 44 14.32 -8.70 10.64
CA PRO A 44 15.56 -7.94 10.85
C PRO A 44 16.46 -7.86 9.60
N ALA A 45 16.46 -8.91 8.77
CA ALA A 45 17.23 -8.96 7.52
C ALA A 45 16.55 -8.24 6.35
N VAL A 46 15.23 -8.00 6.42
CA VAL A 46 14.42 -7.44 5.34
C VAL A 46 13.37 -6.46 5.91
N PRO A 47 13.80 -5.34 6.50
CA PRO A 47 12.88 -4.40 7.16
C PRO A 47 11.91 -3.73 6.16
N SER A 48 12.27 -3.67 4.88
CA SER A 48 11.45 -3.06 3.82
C SER A 48 10.39 -3.99 3.23
N ALA A 49 10.37 -5.28 3.57
CA ALA A 49 9.53 -6.29 2.92
C ALA A 49 8.04 -5.89 2.88
N PHE A 50 7.51 -5.26 3.94
CA PHE A 50 6.15 -4.75 3.90
C PHE A 50 5.96 -3.61 2.89
N SER A 51 6.88 -2.63 2.86
CA SER A 51 6.83 -1.52 1.90
C SER A 51 6.89 -2.03 0.47
N ASP A 52 7.80 -3.00 0.22
CA ASP A 52 7.96 -3.64 -1.08
C ASP A 52 6.68 -4.36 -1.52
N ALA A 53 6.06 -5.15 -0.64
CA ALA A 53 4.77 -5.80 -0.90
C ALA A 53 3.64 -4.78 -1.16
N PHE A 54 3.61 -3.67 -0.43
CA PHE A 54 2.63 -2.61 -0.65
C PHE A 54 2.78 -1.96 -2.02
N HIS A 55 3.98 -1.59 -2.40
CA HIS A 55 4.27 -0.98 -3.69
C HIS A 55 4.02 -1.95 -4.85
N ALA A 56 4.42 -3.21 -4.71
CA ALA A 56 4.12 -4.24 -5.71
C ALA A 56 2.61 -4.43 -5.89
N ALA A 57 1.84 -4.50 -4.80
CA ALA A 57 0.38 -4.59 -4.88
C ALA A 57 -0.24 -3.36 -5.55
N ALA A 58 0.25 -2.16 -5.26
CA ALA A 58 -0.21 -0.92 -5.91
C ALA A 58 0.10 -0.93 -7.41
N ALA A 59 1.31 -1.29 -7.79
CA ALA A 59 1.76 -1.40 -9.17
C ALA A 59 0.94 -2.41 -9.98
N LEU A 60 0.74 -3.63 -9.45
CA LEU A 60 -0.07 -4.66 -10.09
C LEU A 60 -1.52 -4.20 -10.30
N ARG A 61 -2.12 -3.53 -9.31
CA ARG A 61 -3.46 -2.94 -9.45
C ARG A 61 -3.49 -1.84 -10.51
N SER A 62 -2.50 -0.96 -10.56
CA SER A 62 -2.42 0.08 -11.60
C SER A 62 -2.25 -0.51 -13.00
N GLY A 63 -1.59 -1.67 -13.10
CA GLY A 63 -1.48 -2.48 -14.32
C GLY A 63 -2.77 -3.24 -14.69
N GLY A 64 -3.86 -3.07 -13.93
CA GLY A 64 -5.17 -3.66 -14.23
C GLY A 64 -5.39 -5.08 -13.69
N LEU A 65 -4.55 -5.57 -12.77
CA LEU A 65 -4.77 -6.84 -12.07
C LEU A 65 -5.67 -6.67 -10.86
N ASP A 66 -6.48 -7.69 -10.59
CA ASP A 66 -7.26 -7.77 -9.36
C ASP A 66 -6.42 -8.38 -8.23
N VAL A 67 -5.78 -7.54 -7.42
CA VAL A 67 -5.05 -8.01 -6.22
C VAL A 67 -6.04 -8.27 -5.10
N VAL A 68 -6.51 -9.52 -5.04
CA VAL A 68 -7.55 -9.99 -4.12
C VAL A 68 -7.13 -9.95 -2.66
N GLN A 69 -5.85 -10.19 -2.36
CA GLN A 69 -5.32 -10.09 -1.00
C GLN A 69 -3.90 -9.50 -0.98
N MET A 70 -3.68 -8.64 0.02
CA MET A 70 -2.35 -8.18 0.39
C MET A 70 -2.19 -8.40 1.90
N LEU A 71 -1.18 -9.18 2.27
CA LEU A 71 -0.92 -9.59 3.64
C LEU A 71 0.35 -8.93 4.16
N ARG A 72 0.25 -8.40 5.38
CA ARG A 72 1.35 -7.82 6.15
C ARG A 72 1.59 -8.63 7.40
N ASP A 73 2.82 -9.10 7.56
CA ASP A 73 3.33 -9.71 8.79
C ASP A 73 2.35 -10.75 9.36
N GLN A 74 1.72 -11.52 8.47
CA GLN A 74 0.69 -12.48 8.81
C GLN A 74 1.29 -13.88 9.00
N PRO A 75 0.70 -14.70 9.90
CA PRO A 75 1.14 -16.06 10.07
C PRO A 75 0.89 -16.93 8.83
N ARG A 76 1.60 -18.06 8.77
CA ARG A 76 1.59 -19.00 7.64
C ARG A 76 0.19 -19.50 7.28
N ASP A 77 -0.66 -19.72 8.26
CA ASP A 77 -2.04 -20.17 8.04
C ASP A 77 -2.89 -19.10 7.32
N ALA A 78 -2.72 -17.83 7.65
CA ALA A 78 -3.34 -16.72 6.94
C ALA A 78 -2.80 -16.57 5.52
N ALA A 79 -1.48 -16.71 5.32
CA ALA A 79 -0.88 -16.74 3.98
C ALA A 79 -1.44 -17.87 3.11
N ILE A 80 -1.60 -19.05 3.70
CA ILE A 80 -2.24 -20.20 3.05
C ILE A 80 -3.71 -19.90 2.69
N ALA A 81 -4.48 -19.34 3.62
CA ALA A 81 -5.86 -18.99 3.37
C ALA A 81 -6.02 -17.95 2.25
N ALA A 82 -5.05 -17.04 2.10
CA ALA A 82 -5.04 -16.09 1.00
C ALA A 82 -4.81 -16.75 -0.36
N LEU A 83 -3.94 -17.77 -0.42
CA LEU A 83 -3.75 -18.56 -1.64
C LEU A 83 -5.01 -19.35 -1.99
N ASP A 84 -5.75 -19.86 -1.01
CA ASP A 84 -7.01 -20.59 -1.23
C ASP A 84 -8.12 -19.72 -1.84
N VAL A 85 -8.05 -18.39 -1.75
CA VAL A 85 -8.99 -17.49 -2.43
C VAL A 85 -8.84 -17.53 -3.95
N LEU A 86 -7.68 -17.98 -4.45
CA LEU A 86 -7.44 -18.13 -5.88
C LEU A 86 -8.06 -19.39 -6.49
N ASN A 87 -8.69 -20.24 -5.67
CA ASN A 87 -9.28 -21.50 -6.12
C ASN A 87 -10.33 -21.27 -7.22
N GLY A 88 -10.22 -22.03 -8.31
CA GLY A 88 -11.14 -21.94 -9.45
C GLY A 88 -10.79 -20.86 -10.49
N ASN A 89 -9.72 -20.10 -10.30
CA ASN A 89 -9.17 -19.25 -11.34
C ASN A 89 -8.25 -20.04 -12.28
N GLU A 90 -8.09 -19.53 -13.50
CA GLU A 90 -7.16 -20.09 -14.48
C GLU A 90 -5.73 -19.54 -14.28
N SER A 91 -5.61 -18.25 -13.94
CA SER A 91 -4.34 -17.52 -13.89
C SER A 91 -4.17 -16.73 -12.60
N ALA A 92 -2.94 -16.71 -12.03
CA ALA A 92 -2.64 -15.86 -10.87
C ALA A 92 -1.20 -15.35 -10.79
N VAL A 93 -1.04 -14.21 -10.13
CA VAL A 93 0.25 -13.62 -9.75
C VAL A 93 0.44 -13.73 -8.24
N ILE A 94 1.54 -14.31 -7.81
CA ILE A 94 1.95 -14.38 -6.42
C ILE A 94 3.21 -13.53 -6.26
N TYR A 95 3.13 -12.49 -5.42
CA TYR A 95 4.31 -11.73 -5.02
C TYR A 95 4.66 -12.08 -3.57
N LEU A 96 5.91 -12.46 -3.33
CA LEU A 96 6.44 -12.84 -2.04
C LEU A 96 7.67 -12.01 -1.69
N THR A 97 7.71 -11.50 -0.46
CA THR A 97 8.91 -10.87 0.11
C THR A 97 8.99 -11.14 1.60
N GLY A 98 10.19 -11.45 2.07
CA GLY A 98 10.43 -11.77 3.48
C GLY A 98 11.77 -12.46 3.73
N PRO A 99 12.10 -12.78 5.00
CA PRO A 99 13.32 -13.50 5.33
C PRO A 99 13.26 -14.88 4.67
N LEU A 100 14.32 -15.29 3.99
CA LEU A 100 14.39 -16.59 3.35
C LEU A 100 14.63 -17.70 4.39
N THR A 101 14.17 -18.90 4.06
CA THR A 101 14.57 -20.11 4.78
C THR A 101 16.05 -20.40 4.56
N GLN A 102 16.70 -21.15 5.45
CA GLN A 102 18.14 -21.43 5.34
C GLN A 102 18.57 -22.16 4.07
N ASP A 103 17.64 -22.89 3.45
CA ASP A 103 17.80 -23.60 2.18
C ASP A 103 17.30 -22.79 0.98
N GLY A 104 16.88 -21.54 1.19
CA GLY A 104 16.43 -20.60 0.15
C GLY A 104 15.16 -21.00 -0.61
N ALA A 105 14.51 -22.09 -0.24
CA ALA A 105 13.32 -22.63 -0.92
C ALA A 105 11.99 -22.12 -0.33
N GLY A 106 11.97 -20.94 0.28
CA GLY A 106 10.77 -20.34 0.87
C GLY A 106 11.04 -19.07 1.67
N ILE A 107 9.95 -18.45 2.15
CA ILE A 107 10.00 -17.34 3.11
C ILE A 107 9.60 -17.82 4.51
N LEU A 108 10.21 -17.26 5.54
CA LEU A 108 9.88 -17.48 6.94
C LEU A 108 8.71 -16.61 7.34
N LEU A 109 7.62 -17.22 7.81
CA LEU A 109 6.46 -16.53 8.38
C LEU A 109 6.31 -16.94 9.86
N GLU A 110 5.48 -16.20 10.60
CA GLU A 110 5.03 -16.66 11.91
C GLU A 110 4.28 -18.00 11.75
N GLY A 111 4.59 -18.99 12.60
CA GLY A 111 3.98 -20.33 12.51
C GLY A 111 4.64 -21.27 11.49
N GLY A 112 5.69 -20.85 10.78
CA GLY A 112 6.56 -21.72 9.97
C GLY A 112 6.83 -21.21 8.55
N PRO A 113 7.68 -21.89 7.79
CA PRO A 113 8.04 -21.45 6.44
C PRO A 113 6.89 -21.65 5.45
N LEU A 114 6.72 -20.69 4.55
CA LEU A 114 5.94 -20.85 3.32
C LEU A 114 6.89 -21.27 2.20
N ARG A 115 6.89 -22.57 1.88
CA ARG A 115 7.77 -23.16 0.87
C ARG A 115 7.27 -22.82 -0.53
N PHE A 116 8.16 -22.47 -1.46
CA PHE A 116 7.74 -22.13 -2.81
C PHE A 116 7.12 -23.33 -3.56
N ASP A 117 7.67 -24.54 -3.38
CA ASP A 117 7.08 -25.76 -3.93
C ASP A 117 5.68 -26.05 -3.38
N ASP A 118 5.43 -25.78 -2.10
CA ASP A 118 4.10 -25.93 -1.49
C ASP A 118 3.11 -24.94 -2.13
N VAL A 119 3.54 -23.69 -2.38
CA VAL A 119 2.73 -22.67 -3.04
C VAL A 119 2.34 -23.14 -4.44
N VAL A 120 3.30 -23.52 -5.27
CA VAL A 120 3.04 -23.94 -6.66
C VAL A 120 2.20 -25.22 -6.71
N SER A 121 2.51 -26.21 -5.88
CA SER A 121 1.75 -27.46 -5.79
C SER A 121 0.30 -27.22 -5.38
N ARG A 122 0.07 -26.28 -4.45
CA ARG A 122 -1.27 -25.89 -4.00
C ARG A 122 -2.06 -25.20 -5.11
N LEU A 123 -1.45 -24.26 -5.83
CA LEU A 123 -2.09 -23.58 -6.96
C LEU A 123 -2.43 -24.55 -8.09
N ALA A 124 -1.55 -25.51 -8.37
CA ALA A 124 -1.83 -26.57 -9.34
C ALA A 124 -3.03 -27.44 -8.90
N ALA A 125 -3.07 -27.83 -7.63
CA ALA A 125 -4.19 -28.59 -7.06
C ALA A 125 -5.51 -27.79 -7.05
N ALA A 126 -5.42 -26.46 -7.01
CA ALA A 126 -6.55 -25.53 -7.11
C ALA A 126 -7.07 -25.33 -8.55
N GLY A 127 -6.39 -25.90 -9.55
CA GLY A 127 -6.78 -25.86 -10.96
C GLY A 127 -6.16 -24.73 -11.78
N LEU A 128 -5.21 -23.96 -11.22
CA LEU A 128 -4.53 -22.91 -11.97
C LEU A 128 -3.60 -23.54 -13.02
N SER A 129 -3.69 -23.05 -14.25
CA SER A 129 -2.85 -23.47 -15.38
C SER A 129 -1.76 -22.45 -15.70
N LYS A 130 -1.90 -21.18 -15.26
CA LYS A 130 -0.90 -20.12 -15.48
C LYS A 130 -0.54 -19.43 -14.17
N VAL A 131 0.74 -19.39 -13.81
CA VAL A 131 1.20 -18.76 -12.56
C VAL A 131 2.39 -17.84 -12.81
N ALA A 132 2.35 -16.63 -12.25
CA ALA A 132 3.53 -15.77 -12.13
C ALA A 132 3.98 -15.72 -10.67
N LEU A 133 5.14 -16.29 -10.35
CA LEU A 133 5.75 -16.27 -9.02
C LEU A 133 6.87 -15.24 -8.97
N LEU A 134 6.63 -14.13 -8.26
CA LEU A 134 7.55 -13.02 -8.11
C LEU A 134 8.12 -13.03 -6.69
N VAL A 135 9.44 -13.15 -6.55
CA VAL A 135 10.10 -13.19 -5.23
C VAL A 135 11.09 -12.03 -5.11
N GLU A 136 10.78 -11.09 -4.22
CA GLU A 136 11.69 -10.02 -3.84
C GLU A 136 12.62 -10.52 -2.74
N ALA A 137 13.85 -10.87 -3.14
CA ALA A 137 14.90 -11.40 -2.29
C ALA A 137 15.92 -10.34 -1.86
N CYS A 138 15.64 -9.05 -2.10
CA CYS A 138 16.51 -7.94 -1.70
C CYS A 138 16.03 -7.22 -0.43
N PRO A 139 16.95 -6.79 0.47
CA PRO A 139 18.43 -6.88 0.37
C PRO A 139 18.95 -8.33 0.37
N ALA A 140 20.13 -8.53 -0.25
CA ALA A 140 20.68 -9.85 -0.47
C ALA A 140 20.88 -10.55 0.87
N GLN A 141 20.34 -11.77 0.97
CA GLN A 141 20.46 -12.60 2.14
C GLN A 141 21.61 -13.58 1.90
N ASP A 142 22.32 -14.01 2.94
CA ASP A 142 23.44 -14.98 2.86
C ASP A 142 22.91 -16.42 2.63
N VAL A 143 22.04 -16.56 1.63
CA VAL A 143 21.30 -17.76 1.27
C VAL A 143 21.04 -17.75 -0.23
N ASP A 144 21.34 -18.87 -0.89
CA ASP A 144 21.03 -19.07 -2.31
C ASP A 144 19.54 -19.36 -2.51
N LEU A 145 18.87 -18.54 -3.32
CA LEU A 145 17.46 -18.70 -3.61
C LEU A 145 17.19 -19.92 -4.50
N VAL A 146 16.22 -20.76 -4.11
CA VAL A 146 15.82 -21.96 -4.85
C VAL A 146 14.38 -21.81 -5.33
N LEU A 147 14.19 -21.60 -6.64
CA LEU A 147 12.86 -21.49 -7.23
C LEU A 147 12.26 -22.86 -7.57
N PRO A 148 10.94 -23.02 -7.43
CA PRO A 148 10.24 -24.25 -7.76
C PRO A 148 10.17 -24.46 -9.28
N LEU A 149 10.00 -25.71 -9.70
CA LEU A 149 9.70 -26.05 -11.10
C LEU A 149 8.18 -26.01 -11.36
N PRO A 150 7.74 -25.71 -12.59
CA PRO A 150 6.33 -25.77 -12.94
C PRO A 150 5.77 -27.19 -12.79
N GLN A 151 4.53 -27.31 -12.33
CA GLN A 151 3.83 -28.60 -12.26
C GLN A 151 3.37 -29.07 -13.65
N PRO A 152 3.14 -30.36 -13.88
CA PRO A 152 2.65 -30.86 -15.17
C PRO A 152 1.34 -30.17 -15.58
N GLY A 153 1.32 -29.58 -16.78
CA GLY A 153 0.15 -28.85 -17.30
C GLY A 153 0.01 -27.42 -16.77
N MET A 154 0.99 -26.92 -16.00
CA MET A 154 1.07 -25.54 -15.56
C MET A 154 2.18 -24.79 -16.32
N GLU A 155 1.83 -23.64 -16.86
CA GLU A 155 2.78 -22.65 -17.36
C GLU A 155 3.17 -21.70 -16.21
N MET A 156 4.44 -21.33 -16.12
CA MET A 156 4.94 -20.53 -15.01
C MET A 156 5.95 -19.49 -15.46
N LEU A 157 5.79 -18.26 -14.99
CA LEU A 157 6.83 -17.24 -14.97
C LEU A 157 7.33 -17.10 -13.54
N SER A 158 8.63 -17.23 -13.34
CA SER A 158 9.29 -16.95 -12.08
C SER A 158 10.25 -15.80 -12.25
N ALA A 159 10.19 -14.81 -11.38
CA ALA A 159 11.10 -13.67 -11.40
C ALA A 159 11.62 -13.35 -10.00
N VAL A 160 12.91 -13.08 -9.89
CA VAL A 160 13.59 -12.87 -8.61
C VAL A 160 14.55 -11.70 -8.67
N SER A 161 14.49 -10.81 -7.67
CA SER A 161 15.32 -9.59 -7.66
C SER A 161 16.82 -9.84 -7.51
N ALA A 162 17.21 -10.94 -6.86
CA ALA A 162 18.59 -11.43 -6.81
C ALA A 162 18.60 -12.96 -6.95
N ALA A 163 19.46 -13.47 -7.83
CA ALA A 163 19.69 -14.90 -7.98
C ALA A 163 20.65 -15.42 -6.90
N ALA A 164 20.77 -16.75 -6.79
CA ALA A 164 21.77 -17.41 -5.93
C ALA A 164 23.18 -16.83 -6.17
N GLY A 165 23.82 -16.38 -5.10
CA GLY A 165 25.14 -15.75 -5.11
C GLY A 165 25.26 -14.40 -5.85
N ALA A 166 24.15 -13.77 -6.27
CA ALA A 166 24.17 -12.47 -6.92
C ALA A 166 23.92 -11.33 -5.92
N ASP A 167 24.67 -10.24 -6.07
CA ASP A 167 24.37 -9.01 -5.34
C ASP A 167 23.01 -8.45 -5.75
N CYS A 168 22.34 -7.82 -4.80
CA CYS A 168 21.13 -7.08 -5.13
C CYS A 168 21.44 -5.95 -6.11
N PRO A 169 20.63 -5.78 -7.16
CA PRO A 169 20.83 -4.71 -8.10
C PRO A 169 20.72 -3.35 -7.39
N ALA A 170 21.44 -2.34 -7.89
CA ALA A 170 21.32 -0.98 -7.41
C ALA A 170 19.85 -0.48 -7.46
N THR A 171 19.53 0.52 -6.65
CA THR A 171 18.20 1.17 -6.62
C THR A 171 17.67 1.44 -8.03
N GLY A 172 16.45 0.98 -8.33
CA GLY A 172 15.83 1.11 -9.65
C GLY A 172 15.78 -0.19 -10.47
N ALA A 173 16.43 -1.26 -10.02
CA ALA A 173 16.41 -2.56 -10.68
C ALA A 173 15.98 -3.73 -9.77
N ARG A 174 15.47 -3.44 -8.55
CA ARG A 174 14.75 -4.44 -7.75
C ARG A 174 13.42 -4.78 -8.41
N LEU A 175 12.85 -5.94 -8.07
CA LEU A 175 11.59 -6.38 -8.67
C LEU A 175 10.45 -5.40 -8.35
N THR A 176 10.43 -4.87 -7.12
CA THR A 176 9.49 -3.81 -6.71
C THR A 176 9.70 -2.51 -7.49
N ASP A 177 10.93 -2.10 -7.74
CA ASP A 177 11.25 -0.89 -8.49
C ASP A 177 10.80 -1.00 -9.95
N LEU A 178 11.04 -2.16 -10.57
CA LEU A 178 10.60 -2.45 -11.94
C LEU A 178 9.08 -2.47 -12.05
N LEU A 179 8.38 -3.07 -11.10
CA LEU A 179 6.91 -3.05 -11.04
C LEU A 179 6.37 -1.61 -10.91
N ARG A 180 7.04 -0.76 -10.15
CA ARG A 180 6.66 0.65 -9.96
C ARG A 180 6.92 1.54 -11.17
N SER A 181 7.68 1.08 -12.16
CA SER A 181 7.98 1.90 -13.32
C SER A 181 6.71 2.31 -14.06
N GLU A 182 6.69 3.54 -14.58
CA GLU A 182 5.49 4.10 -15.21
C GLU A 182 5.17 3.34 -16.51
N ILE A 183 4.04 2.64 -16.53
CA ILE A 183 3.57 1.88 -17.69
C ILE A 183 2.82 2.83 -18.62
N GLN A 184 3.52 3.39 -19.60
CA GLN A 184 2.95 4.33 -20.58
C GLN A 184 2.18 3.61 -21.71
N THR A 185 2.51 2.35 -21.97
CA THR A 185 1.86 1.48 -22.95
C THR A 185 1.69 0.10 -22.36
N ASP A 186 0.67 -0.65 -22.80
CA ASP A 186 0.47 -2.05 -22.43
C ASP A 186 1.78 -2.83 -22.56
N THR A 187 2.27 -3.38 -21.45
CA THR A 187 3.62 -3.96 -21.33
C THR A 187 3.53 -5.36 -20.74
N GLY A 188 4.16 -6.33 -21.41
CA GLY A 188 4.27 -7.70 -20.88
C GLY A 188 5.11 -7.75 -19.60
N LEU A 189 4.67 -8.50 -18.60
CA LEU A 189 5.32 -8.61 -17.30
C LEU A 189 6.74 -9.17 -17.45
N GLY A 190 6.97 -10.15 -18.32
CA GLY A 190 8.31 -10.64 -18.59
C GLY A 190 9.25 -9.57 -19.15
N SER A 191 8.73 -8.67 -19.99
CA SER A 191 9.49 -7.55 -20.55
C SER A 191 9.78 -6.46 -19.51
N LEU A 192 8.80 -6.15 -18.65
CA LEU A 192 8.96 -5.22 -17.53
C LEU A 192 10.06 -5.68 -16.56
N LEU A 193 10.17 -7.00 -16.39
CA LEU A 193 11.10 -7.65 -15.47
C LEU A 193 12.45 -8.01 -16.11
N ALA A 194 12.78 -7.50 -17.30
CA ALA A 194 14.01 -7.83 -18.02
C ALA A 194 15.32 -7.49 -17.27
N GLY A 195 15.25 -6.65 -16.22
CA GLY A 195 16.40 -6.29 -15.36
C GLY A 195 16.68 -7.27 -14.21
N VAL A 196 15.81 -8.28 -14.02
CA VAL A 196 15.96 -9.28 -12.95
C VAL A 196 16.06 -10.69 -13.53
N THR A 197 16.35 -11.68 -12.68
CA THR A 197 16.42 -13.07 -13.14
C THR A 197 15.01 -13.59 -13.38
N VAL A 198 14.67 -13.82 -14.65
CA VAL A 198 13.36 -14.32 -15.08
C VAL A 198 13.52 -15.69 -15.75
N THR A 199 12.67 -16.64 -15.37
CA THR A 199 12.47 -17.91 -16.06
C THR A 199 11.00 -18.02 -16.42
N SER A 200 10.67 -18.31 -17.68
CA SER A 200 9.27 -18.38 -18.10
C SER A 200 9.00 -19.56 -19.03
N THR A 201 7.90 -20.25 -18.78
CA THR A 201 7.26 -21.21 -19.69
C THR A 201 5.89 -20.73 -20.16
N LEU A 202 5.49 -19.49 -19.81
CA LEU A 202 4.24 -18.88 -20.26
C LEU A 202 4.23 -18.75 -21.79
N GLN A 203 3.16 -19.21 -22.42
CA GLN A 203 2.96 -19.09 -23.86
C GLN A 203 2.47 -17.69 -24.24
N ASP A 204 1.64 -17.09 -23.40
CA ASP A 204 1.19 -15.70 -23.48
C ASP A 204 1.67 -14.93 -22.25
N ASP A 205 2.37 -13.81 -22.46
CA ASP A 205 2.84 -12.97 -21.36
C ASP A 205 1.65 -12.25 -20.69
N LEU A 206 1.75 -12.07 -19.37
CA LEU A 206 0.80 -11.27 -18.61
C LEU A 206 1.00 -9.80 -18.96
N VAL A 207 0.01 -9.15 -19.56
CA VAL A 207 0.12 -7.75 -19.99
C VAL A 207 -0.38 -6.81 -18.91
N LEU A 208 0.51 -6.00 -18.33
CA LEU A 208 0.13 -4.89 -17.49
C LEU A 208 -0.34 -3.72 -18.36
N ARG A 209 -1.57 -3.25 -18.14
CA ARG A 209 -2.18 -2.20 -18.94
C ARG A 209 -1.72 -0.82 -18.50
N ALA A 210 -1.52 0.06 -19.49
CA ALA A 210 -1.27 1.46 -19.19
C ALA A 210 -2.51 2.09 -18.54
N ALA A 211 -2.29 2.92 -17.52
CA ALA A 211 -3.37 3.71 -16.97
C ALA A 211 -3.92 4.64 -18.06
N PRO A 212 -5.25 4.74 -18.27
CA PRO A 212 -5.79 5.71 -19.19
C PRO A 212 -5.37 7.11 -18.74
N ALA A 213 -4.82 7.89 -19.67
CA ALA A 213 -4.35 9.25 -19.37
C ALA A 213 -5.48 10.00 -18.65
N PRO A 214 -5.20 10.63 -17.48
CA PRO A 214 -6.22 11.40 -16.80
C PRO A 214 -6.74 12.44 -17.78
N ALA A 215 -8.06 12.43 -18.01
CA ALA A 215 -8.69 13.45 -18.84
C ALA A 215 -8.32 14.81 -18.25
N ALA A 216 -7.57 15.61 -19.01
CA ALA A 216 -7.16 16.94 -18.55
C ALA A 216 -8.41 17.70 -18.08
N PRO A 217 -8.42 18.27 -16.87
CA PRO A 217 -9.56 19.07 -16.44
C PRO A 217 -9.71 20.25 -17.38
N VAL A 218 -10.75 20.23 -18.22
CA VAL A 218 -11.11 21.37 -19.06
C VAL A 218 -11.72 22.42 -18.14
N VAL A 219 -10.91 23.36 -17.66
CA VAL A 219 -11.38 24.53 -16.93
C VAL A 219 -12.04 25.46 -17.96
N SER A 220 -13.36 25.43 -18.04
CA SER A 220 -14.13 26.40 -18.82
C SER A 220 -14.39 27.62 -17.95
N LEU A 221 -13.69 28.72 -18.20
CA LEU A 221 -13.94 30.00 -17.56
C LEU A 221 -15.23 30.59 -18.13
N ILE A 222 -16.32 30.51 -17.37
CA ILE A 222 -17.54 31.24 -17.66
C ILE A 222 -17.34 32.67 -17.16
N SER A 223 -16.87 33.56 -18.03
CA SER A 223 -16.90 35.00 -17.75
C SER A 223 -18.33 35.50 -17.88
N ASN A 224 -19.00 35.73 -16.75
CA ASN A 224 -20.09 36.68 -16.64
C ASN A 224 -19.96 37.46 -15.32
N ASP A 225 -20.30 38.75 -15.44
CA ASP A 225 -20.13 39.88 -14.53
C ASP A 225 -20.21 39.66 -13.01
N VAL A 226 -19.24 40.30 -12.32
CA VAL A 226 -19.38 41.22 -11.17
C VAL A 226 -20.12 40.74 -9.88
N LEU A 227 -19.33 40.79 -8.78
CA LEU A 227 -19.63 40.85 -7.33
C LEU A 227 -19.60 39.54 -6.50
N SER A 228 -18.53 39.47 -5.69
CA SER A 228 -18.47 39.06 -4.27
C SER A 228 -19.21 37.78 -3.86
N ASN A 229 -18.50 36.66 -3.95
CA ASN A 229 -18.44 35.54 -2.98
C ASN A 229 -18.14 34.25 -3.77
N SER A 230 -16.85 33.95 -3.96
CA SER A 230 -16.41 32.77 -4.71
C SER A 230 -16.62 31.50 -3.90
N VAL A 231 -17.79 30.86 -4.07
CA VAL A 231 -17.95 29.42 -3.85
C VAL A 231 -17.61 28.73 -5.16
N VAL A 232 -16.50 27.99 -5.18
CA VAL A 232 -16.14 27.12 -6.31
C VAL A 232 -17.07 25.91 -6.27
N SER A 233 -18.07 25.88 -7.16
CA SER A 233 -18.91 24.70 -7.36
C SER A 233 -18.34 23.87 -8.51
N LEU A 234 -17.80 22.70 -8.20
CA LEU A 234 -17.39 21.71 -9.18
C LEU A 234 -18.60 20.82 -9.48
N THR A 235 -19.32 21.12 -10.56
CA THR A 235 -20.31 20.18 -11.13
C THR A 235 -19.78 19.60 -12.44
N PRO A 236 -19.84 18.28 -12.64
CA PRO A 236 -19.41 17.65 -13.89
C PRO A 236 -20.35 18.05 -15.03
N VAL A 237 -19.84 18.74 -16.03
CA VAL A 237 -20.57 19.06 -17.27
C VAL A 237 -20.24 17.99 -18.31
N SER A 238 -21.28 17.31 -18.81
CA SER A 238 -21.17 16.40 -19.95
C SER A 238 -20.78 17.19 -21.21
N ALA A 239 -19.72 16.75 -21.90
CA ALA A 239 -19.23 17.39 -23.11
C ALA A 239 -20.24 17.26 -24.28
N PRO A 240 -20.44 18.31 -25.10
CA PRO A 240 -21.08 18.15 -26.39
C PRO A 240 -20.07 17.62 -27.42
N ALA A 241 -20.56 16.72 -28.27
CA ALA A 241 -19.81 16.19 -29.42
C ALA A 241 -19.54 17.31 -30.43
N ALA A 242 -18.26 17.60 -30.70
CA ALA A 242 -17.84 18.32 -31.90
C ALA A 242 -16.57 17.66 -32.45
N ASN A 243 -16.71 17.07 -33.63
CA ASN A 243 -15.62 16.51 -34.41
C ASN A 243 -14.65 17.63 -34.82
N VAL A 244 -13.48 17.69 -34.19
CA VAL A 244 -12.34 18.44 -34.73
C VAL A 244 -11.34 17.41 -35.26
N ALA A 245 -11.23 17.33 -36.58
CA ALA A 245 -10.22 16.51 -37.24
C ALA A 245 -8.84 17.09 -36.95
N LEU A 246 -8.05 16.38 -36.15
CA LEU A 246 -6.62 16.64 -36.00
C LEU A 246 -5.90 15.88 -37.12
N MET A 247 -5.24 16.60 -38.03
CA MET A 247 -4.33 16.00 -38.99
C MET A 247 -3.02 15.58 -38.29
N PRO A 248 -2.46 14.40 -38.58
CA PRO A 248 -1.19 13.99 -38.00
C PRO A 248 -0.03 14.80 -38.61
N VAL A 249 0.84 15.29 -37.74
CA VAL A 249 2.14 15.87 -38.10
C VAL A 249 3.06 14.72 -38.52
N ALA A 250 3.57 14.76 -39.74
CA ALA A 250 4.57 13.81 -40.21
C ALA A 250 5.94 14.17 -39.60
N LEU A 251 6.45 13.31 -38.72
CA LEU A 251 7.87 13.35 -38.32
C LEU A 251 8.71 12.90 -39.52
N GLN A 252 9.59 13.76 -40.02
CA GLN A 252 10.62 13.36 -40.98
C GLN A 252 11.69 12.59 -40.22
N THR A 253 11.83 11.30 -40.51
CA THR A 253 12.95 10.47 -40.04
C THR A 253 14.23 10.91 -40.74
N ALA A 254 15.19 11.43 -39.99
CA ALA A 254 16.52 11.72 -40.51
C ALA A 254 17.27 10.40 -40.78
N THR A 255 17.72 10.19 -42.01
CA THR A 255 18.63 9.10 -42.38
C THR A 255 20.05 9.40 -41.88
N PRO A 256 20.74 8.47 -41.19
CA PRO A 256 22.12 8.69 -40.77
C PRO A 256 23.08 8.72 -41.97
N SER A 257 23.92 9.74 -42.02
CA SER A 257 25.03 9.87 -42.98
C SER A 257 26.23 9.02 -42.49
N PRO A 258 26.90 8.24 -43.36
CA PRO A 258 27.89 7.25 -42.93
C PRO A 258 29.33 7.79 -42.89
N ASP A 259 29.55 9.03 -42.43
CA ASP A 259 30.90 9.60 -42.30
C ASP A 259 30.98 10.59 -41.12
N ALA A 260 31.20 10.08 -39.90
CA ALA A 260 31.86 10.79 -38.79
C ALA A 260 32.05 9.81 -37.62
N GLY A 261 33.30 9.44 -37.33
CA GLY A 261 33.69 8.56 -36.22
C GLY A 261 33.69 9.26 -34.86
N GLU A 262 32.67 10.03 -34.52
CA GLU A 262 32.54 10.68 -33.21
C GLU A 262 31.07 10.73 -32.77
N VAL A 263 30.76 10.06 -31.66
CA VAL A 263 29.42 10.05 -31.07
C VAL A 263 29.18 11.37 -30.35
N VAL A 264 28.59 12.33 -31.04
CA VAL A 264 28.12 13.59 -30.46
C VAL A 264 26.75 13.35 -29.81
N ILE A 265 26.72 13.23 -28.47
CA ILE A 265 25.49 12.95 -27.70
C ILE A 265 24.59 14.20 -27.57
N PHE A 266 25.11 15.41 -27.81
CA PHE A 266 24.29 16.62 -27.90
C PHE A 266 24.83 17.58 -28.97
N ALA A 267 24.09 17.73 -30.06
CA ALA A 267 24.21 18.89 -30.94
C ALA A 267 23.21 19.94 -30.45
N PRO A 268 23.64 21.18 -30.07
CA PRO A 268 22.71 22.24 -29.73
C PRO A 268 21.81 22.52 -30.95
N THR A 269 20.50 22.54 -30.74
CA THR A 269 19.52 22.91 -31.77
C THR A 269 19.89 24.26 -32.39
N PRO A 270 19.92 24.39 -33.73
CA PRO A 270 20.17 25.66 -34.40
C PRO A 270 19.18 26.73 -33.94
N GLN A 271 19.66 27.94 -33.64
CA GLN A 271 18.83 29.07 -33.15
C GLN A 271 17.60 29.37 -34.03
N ALA A 272 17.63 28.98 -35.31
CA ALA A 272 16.49 29.10 -36.22
C ALA A 272 15.25 28.29 -35.76
N GLN A 273 15.42 27.25 -34.94
CA GLN A 273 14.33 26.46 -34.36
C GLN A 273 13.82 27.00 -33.01
N GLN A 274 14.50 27.99 -32.41
CA GLN A 274 14.05 28.67 -31.20
C GLN A 274 13.09 29.84 -31.47
N ALA A 275 12.70 30.05 -32.74
CA ALA A 275 11.71 31.05 -33.11
C ALA A 275 10.31 30.59 -32.67
N ALA A 276 9.81 31.18 -31.59
CA ALA A 276 8.44 31.04 -31.15
C ALA A 276 7.44 31.35 -32.29
N LEU A 277 6.40 30.53 -32.39
CA LEU A 277 5.25 30.65 -33.30
C LEU A 277 4.67 32.09 -33.30
N PRO A 278 4.08 32.57 -34.42
CA PRO A 278 3.48 33.89 -34.50
C PRO A 278 2.32 34.05 -33.50
N ARG A 279 2.34 35.16 -32.76
CA ARG A 279 1.46 35.50 -31.62
C ARG A 279 0.09 36.00 -32.09
N ALA A 280 -0.96 35.71 -31.31
CA ALA A 280 -2.20 36.50 -31.36
C ALA A 280 -2.01 37.82 -30.56
N ALA A 281 -2.47 38.94 -31.12
CA ALA A 281 -2.34 40.26 -30.50
C ALA A 281 -3.15 40.36 -29.19
N GLY A 282 -2.55 40.86 -28.11
CA GLY A 282 -3.26 41.26 -26.88
C GLY A 282 -3.10 40.35 -25.65
N LEU A 283 -2.27 39.30 -25.71
CA LEU A 283 -1.97 38.46 -24.54
C LEU A 283 -0.65 38.91 -23.86
N PRO A 284 -0.56 38.93 -22.52
CA PRO A 284 0.67 39.24 -21.81
C PRO A 284 1.76 38.22 -22.14
N GLU A 285 3.02 38.68 -22.21
CA GLU A 285 4.15 37.84 -22.58
C GLU A 285 4.38 36.76 -21.51
N PRO A 286 4.49 35.47 -21.88
CA PRO A 286 4.97 34.46 -20.94
C PRO A 286 6.46 34.70 -20.71
N SER A 287 6.83 35.16 -19.52
CA SER A 287 8.22 35.17 -19.08
C SER A 287 8.60 33.76 -18.62
N ILE A 288 9.39 33.05 -19.42
CA ILE A 288 10.13 31.88 -18.94
C ILE A 288 11.38 32.42 -18.25
N ILE A 289 11.44 32.31 -16.92
CA ILE A 289 12.66 32.62 -16.17
C ILE A 289 13.58 31.41 -16.32
N VAL A 290 14.50 31.48 -17.29
CA VAL A 290 15.65 30.58 -17.35
C VAL A 290 16.73 31.19 -16.45
N GLY A 291 16.79 30.74 -15.21
CA GLY A 291 17.91 31.06 -14.33
C GLY A 291 19.14 30.29 -14.77
N ILE A 292 20.15 30.99 -15.28
CA ILE A 292 21.49 30.43 -15.43
C ILE A 292 22.09 30.47 -14.02
N ILE A 293 22.29 29.31 -13.39
CA ILE A 293 23.02 29.26 -12.12
C ILE A 293 24.50 29.42 -12.47
N GLU A 294 24.99 30.66 -12.40
CA GLU A 294 26.41 30.93 -12.52
C GLU A 294 27.13 30.33 -11.29
N ASP A 295 28.25 29.66 -11.55
CA ASP A 295 29.23 29.10 -10.60
C ASP A 295 28.94 27.76 -9.89
N LEU A 296 28.02 26.93 -10.39
CA LEU A 296 28.03 25.50 -10.05
C LEU A 296 28.96 24.73 -10.99
N THR A 297 30.25 24.65 -10.66
CA THR A 297 31.14 23.68 -11.32
C THR A 297 30.66 22.25 -11.00
N LEU A 298 30.85 21.28 -11.91
CA LEU A 298 30.55 19.86 -11.68
C LEU A 298 31.19 19.29 -10.39
N ALA A 299 32.22 19.95 -9.85
CA ALA A 299 32.84 19.62 -8.57
C ALA A 299 31.95 19.95 -7.35
N SER A 300 31.02 20.90 -7.47
CA SER A 300 30.01 21.22 -6.43
C SER A 300 28.96 20.10 -6.26
N PHE A 301 28.89 19.18 -7.23
CA PHE A 301 28.04 18.00 -7.22
C PHE A 301 28.84 16.71 -7.00
N SER A 302 30.12 16.82 -6.62
CA SER A 302 30.93 15.66 -6.28
C SER A 302 30.57 15.22 -4.85
N PRO A 303 30.17 13.96 -4.61
CA PRO A 303 29.95 13.46 -3.25
C PRO A 303 31.32 13.40 -2.57
N ALA A 304 31.61 14.38 -1.73
CA ALA A 304 32.78 14.34 -0.87
C ALA A 304 32.48 13.47 0.36
N GLU A 305 33.23 12.38 0.48
CA GLU A 305 33.34 11.43 1.61
C GLU A 305 32.18 10.42 1.82
N PRO A 306 32.50 9.15 2.13
CA PRO A 306 31.54 8.06 2.20
C PRO A 306 30.79 8.12 3.53
N LEU A 307 29.65 8.80 3.53
CA LEU A 307 28.64 8.60 4.54
C LEU A 307 28.08 7.18 4.37
N GLY A 308 28.06 6.44 5.49
CA GLY A 308 27.51 5.09 5.53
C GLY A 308 26.13 5.02 4.88
N GLU A 309 25.93 3.95 4.12
CA GLU A 309 24.66 3.34 3.77
C GLU A 309 23.43 4.25 3.97
N VAL A 310 23.11 5.01 2.91
CA VAL A 310 21.90 5.85 2.85
C VAL A 310 20.69 4.92 2.82
N THR A 311 20.22 4.53 4.00
CA THR A 311 18.89 3.96 4.17
C THR A 311 17.89 5.11 4.05
N SER A 312 17.22 5.19 2.90
CA SER A 312 15.87 5.75 2.75
C SER A 312 15.61 7.17 3.26
N ASN A 313 15.87 8.18 2.42
CA ASN A 313 15.20 9.49 2.48
C ASN A 313 13.73 9.42 2.00
N GLU A 314 13.01 8.32 2.25
CA GLU A 314 11.57 8.26 1.95
C GLU A 314 10.82 9.05 3.03
N ILE A 315 10.38 10.25 2.67
CA ILE A 315 9.63 11.15 3.56
C ILE A 315 8.17 10.68 3.60
N SER A 316 7.90 9.65 4.40
CA SER A 316 6.58 9.06 4.65
C SER A 316 5.94 9.55 5.96
N TYR A 317 4.65 9.28 6.15
CA TYR A 317 3.91 9.62 7.38
C TYR A 317 4.48 8.91 8.62
N ASP A 318 4.99 7.69 8.47
CA ASP A 318 5.56 6.87 9.54
C ASP A 318 7.07 7.12 9.78
N ASN A 319 7.74 7.82 8.87
CA ASN A 319 9.14 8.22 9.02
C ASN A 319 9.25 9.54 9.81
N LEU A 320 9.16 9.43 11.15
CA LEU A 320 9.26 10.57 12.05
C LEU A 320 10.61 11.32 11.91
N GLU A 321 11.72 10.59 11.77
CA GLU A 321 13.05 11.17 11.69
C GLU A 321 13.19 12.04 10.43
N ALA A 322 12.76 11.53 9.28
CA ALA A 322 12.75 12.31 8.04
C ALA A 322 11.84 13.54 8.13
N ARG A 323 10.63 13.42 8.72
CA ARG A 323 9.72 14.55 8.91
C ARG A 323 10.32 15.63 9.81
N ARG A 324 11.00 15.24 10.89
CA ARG A 324 11.68 16.17 11.80
C ARG A 324 12.89 16.81 11.16
N ALA A 325 13.70 16.05 10.43
CA ALA A 325 14.83 16.57 9.68
C ALA A 325 14.37 17.60 8.64
N LEU A 326 13.30 17.31 7.90
CA LEU A 326 12.72 18.23 6.93
C LEU A 326 12.17 19.50 7.60
N ARG A 327 11.43 19.38 8.69
CA ARG A 327 10.91 20.54 9.43
C ARG A 327 12.04 21.42 9.98
N ALA A 328 13.10 20.80 10.48
CA ALA A 328 14.27 21.52 11.00
C ALA A 328 15.07 22.22 9.90
N GLN A 329 15.14 21.64 8.70
CA GLN A 329 15.83 22.22 7.55
C GLN A 329 15.02 23.33 6.87
N ASP A 330 13.73 23.08 6.61
CA ASP A 330 12.82 24.02 5.95
C ASP A 330 11.37 23.87 6.47
N ALA A 331 11.02 24.69 7.45
CA ALA A 331 9.69 24.70 8.04
C ALA A 331 8.59 25.15 7.06
N ALA A 332 8.91 26.01 6.08
CA ALA A 332 7.94 26.52 5.12
C ALA A 332 7.58 25.45 4.07
N LEU A 333 8.59 24.73 3.57
CA LEU A 333 8.39 23.56 2.72
C LEU A 333 7.62 22.46 3.46
N PHE A 334 8.01 22.17 4.71
CA PHE A 334 7.31 21.20 5.55
C PHE A 334 5.82 21.55 5.66
N GLY A 335 5.50 22.82 5.94
CA GLY A 335 4.11 23.27 6.04
C GLY A 335 3.33 23.10 4.73
N THR A 336 3.97 23.38 3.60
CA THR A 336 3.37 23.18 2.26
C THR A 336 3.06 21.72 1.98
N LEU A 337 3.98 20.81 2.34
CA LEU A 337 3.82 19.37 2.14
C LEU A 337 2.75 18.75 3.06
N VAL A 338 2.65 19.23 4.30
CA VAL A 338 1.53 18.84 5.19
C VAL A 338 0.20 19.31 4.59
N ALA A 339 0.13 20.55 4.10
CA ALA A 339 -1.09 21.09 3.50
C ALA A 339 -1.51 20.35 2.22
N SER A 340 -0.54 19.89 1.42
CA SER A 340 -0.80 19.09 0.21
C SER A 340 -1.09 17.61 0.48
N GLY A 341 -0.97 17.15 1.74
CA GLY A 341 -1.22 15.77 2.12
C GLY A 341 -0.08 14.79 1.83
N ALA A 342 1.16 15.28 1.68
CA ALA A 342 2.32 14.42 1.41
C ALA A 342 2.60 13.40 2.53
N PHE A 343 2.12 13.68 3.75
CA PHE A 343 2.26 12.82 4.92
C PHE A 343 0.93 12.21 5.37
N ASP A 344 -0.09 12.21 4.52
CA ASP A 344 -1.39 11.67 4.91
C ASP A 344 -1.32 10.15 5.03
N PRO A 345 -1.67 9.58 6.20
CA PRO A 345 -1.77 8.14 6.32
C PRO A 345 -2.93 7.62 5.46
N PRO A 346 -2.82 6.42 4.87
CA PRO A 346 -3.94 5.77 4.23
C PRO A 346 -5.15 5.68 5.18
N ALA A 347 -6.36 5.86 4.66
CA ALA A 347 -7.61 5.80 5.42
C ALA A 347 -7.70 4.65 6.47
N PRO A 348 -7.34 3.38 6.16
CA PRO A 348 -7.41 2.30 7.15
C PRO A 348 -6.39 2.42 8.29
N LEU A 349 -5.33 3.23 8.12
CA LEU A 349 -4.23 3.40 9.08
C LEU A 349 -4.32 4.71 9.86
N LEU A 350 -5.20 5.63 9.48
CA LEU A 350 -5.33 6.95 10.07
C LEU A 350 -5.48 6.92 11.61
N ALA A 351 -6.34 6.05 12.13
CA ALA A 351 -6.55 5.93 13.57
C ALA A 351 -5.30 5.44 14.30
N ALA A 352 -4.58 4.46 13.74
CA ALA A 352 -3.34 3.93 14.31
C ALA A 352 -2.20 4.96 14.23
N ALA A 353 -2.09 5.70 13.12
CA ALA A 353 -1.11 6.77 12.94
C ALA A 353 -1.33 7.89 13.97
N LEU A 354 -2.58 8.34 14.18
CA LEU A 354 -2.94 9.31 15.21
C LEU A 354 -2.63 8.81 16.63
N GLN A 355 -3.00 7.57 16.95
CA GLN A 355 -2.66 6.96 18.24
C GLN A 355 -1.15 6.91 18.47
N THR A 356 -0.36 6.66 17.41
CA THR A 356 1.10 6.58 17.46
C THR A 356 1.72 7.95 17.76
N GLU A 357 1.29 9.01 17.08
CA GLU A 357 1.74 10.38 17.36
C GLU A 357 1.38 10.80 18.79
N LEU A 358 0.14 10.59 19.21
CA LEU A 358 -0.31 10.92 20.56
C LEU A 358 0.40 10.10 21.63
N ALA A 359 0.71 8.83 21.38
CA ALA A 359 1.43 7.97 22.31
C ALA A 359 2.88 8.42 22.48
N ARG A 360 3.53 8.77 21.37
CA ARG A 360 4.90 9.28 21.38
C ARG A 360 5.04 10.54 22.22
N MET A 361 4.06 11.44 22.13
CA MET A 361 3.98 12.67 22.93
C MET A 361 3.53 12.42 24.39
N GLY A 362 3.27 11.17 24.78
CA GLY A 362 2.82 10.80 26.12
C GLY A 362 1.35 11.13 26.40
N CYS A 363 0.60 11.62 25.40
CA CYS A 363 -0.80 12.02 25.53
C CYS A 363 -1.76 10.81 25.48
N TYR A 364 -1.35 9.74 24.81
CA TYR A 364 -2.06 8.45 24.74
C TYR A 364 -1.29 7.36 25.48
N SER A 365 -1.98 6.63 26.37
CA SER A 365 -1.35 5.64 27.26
C SER A 365 -1.83 4.20 27.05
N ALA A 366 -2.79 3.98 26.15
CA ALA A 366 -3.29 2.66 25.83
C ALA A 366 -2.51 2.05 24.65
N GLY A 367 -2.76 0.77 24.34
CA GLY A 367 -2.17 0.12 23.18
C GLY A 367 -2.62 0.77 21.87
N ILE A 368 -1.71 0.77 20.89
CA ILE A 368 -2.02 1.20 19.52
C ILE A 368 -2.72 0.03 18.83
N ASP A 369 -4.00 0.18 18.56
CA ASP A 369 -4.89 -0.87 18.05
C ASP A 369 -5.71 -0.42 16.82
N GLY A 370 -5.57 0.84 16.40
CA GLY A 370 -6.35 1.43 15.32
C GLY A 370 -7.83 1.64 15.64
N GLN A 371 -8.28 1.37 16.87
CA GLN A 371 -9.67 1.54 17.30
C GLN A 371 -9.87 2.93 17.89
N TRP A 372 -10.79 3.72 17.33
CA TRP A 372 -11.02 5.09 17.78
C TRP A 372 -12.14 5.22 18.82
N GLY A 373 -11.78 5.00 20.08
CA GLY A 373 -12.70 5.02 21.21
C GLY A 373 -12.71 6.32 22.04
N PRO A 374 -13.42 6.33 23.18
CA PRO A 374 -13.39 7.43 24.14
C PRO A 374 -11.98 7.71 24.70
N GLY A 375 -11.10 6.70 24.73
CA GLY A 375 -9.70 6.86 25.14
C GLY A 375 -8.92 7.77 24.18
N SER A 376 -9.01 7.51 22.88
CA SER A 376 -8.36 8.30 21.82
C SER A 376 -8.87 9.74 21.77
N ARG A 377 -10.18 9.94 21.92
CA ARG A 377 -10.78 11.29 22.01
C ARG A 377 -10.23 12.08 23.21
N ARG A 378 -10.09 11.43 24.36
CA ARG A 378 -9.50 12.07 25.56
C ARG A 378 -8.02 12.41 25.38
N SER A 379 -7.24 11.60 24.65
CA SER A 379 -5.84 11.93 24.40
C SER A 379 -5.67 13.10 23.43
N VAL A 380 -6.59 13.28 22.47
CA VAL A 380 -6.63 14.49 21.64
C VAL A 380 -6.86 15.72 22.51
N GLY A 381 -7.86 15.67 23.41
CA GLY A 381 -8.10 16.77 24.37
C GLY A 381 -6.85 17.10 25.18
N ARG A 382 -6.20 16.09 25.78
CA ARG A 382 -4.95 16.29 26.53
C ARG A 382 -3.83 16.91 25.70
N TYR A 383 -3.70 16.52 24.44
CA TYR A 383 -2.67 17.09 23.56
C TYR A 383 -2.92 18.57 23.30
N PHE A 384 -4.17 18.96 22.98
CA PHE A 384 -4.51 20.35 22.74
C PHE A 384 -4.60 21.19 24.03
N ASP A 385 -4.83 20.58 25.19
CA ASP A 385 -4.73 21.27 26.49
C ASP A 385 -3.31 21.80 26.77
N GLU A 386 -2.27 21.20 26.15
CA GLU A 386 -0.87 21.66 26.27
C GLU A 386 -0.51 22.74 25.24
N ILE A 387 -1.41 23.09 24.31
CA ILE A 387 -1.18 24.09 23.26
C ILE A 387 -2.06 25.31 23.51
N GLU A 388 -1.45 26.45 23.85
CA GLU A 388 -2.19 27.69 24.07
C GLU A 388 -2.85 28.22 22.78
N GLY A 389 -4.16 28.43 22.82
CA GLY A 389 -4.90 29.12 21.75
C GLY A 389 -5.20 28.29 20.51
N VAL A 390 -4.95 26.98 20.52
CA VAL A 390 -5.24 26.07 19.40
C VAL A 390 -6.25 25.02 19.85
N GLU A 391 -7.42 25.00 19.21
CA GLU A 391 -8.42 23.96 19.42
C GLU A 391 -8.30 22.84 18.37
N ALA A 392 -8.67 21.63 18.78
CA ALA A 392 -8.73 20.48 17.88
C ALA A 392 -9.77 20.71 16.77
N VAL A 393 -9.39 20.50 15.52
CA VAL A 393 -10.34 20.55 14.37
C VAL A 393 -11.44 19.48 14.50
N SER A 394 -11.11 18.35 15.13
CA SER A 394 -12.05 17.28 15.45
C SER A 394 -11.48 16.43 16.59
N LEU A 395 -12.36 15.77 17.34
CA LEU A 395 -11.96 14.70 18.28
C LEU A 395 -11.99 13.31 17.61
N ASP A 396 -12.61 13.20 16.44
CA ASP A 396 -12.68 11.98 15.64
C ASP A 396 -11.46 11.86 14.71
N PRO A 397 -11.12 10.65 14.24
CA PRO A 397 -9.91 10.44 13.46
C PRO A 397 -10.14 10.98 12.06
N THR A 398 -9.54 12.14 11.77
CA THR A 398 -9.63 12.83 10.48
C THR A 398 -8.23 13.17 9.97
N ILE A 399 -8.08 13.27 8.66
CA ILE A 399 -6.82 13.67 8.04
C ILE A 399 -6.41 15.07 8.51
N ASP A 400 -7.37 15.99 8.64
CA ASP A 400 -7.11 17.34 9.13
C ASP A 400 -6.59 17.33 10.58
N LEU A 401 -7.14 16.47 11.44
CA LEU A 401 -6.62 16.28 12.80
C LEU A 401 -5.18 15.76 12.78
N PHE A 402 -4.87 14.79 11.91
CA PHE A 402 -3.51 14.27 11.78
C PHE A 402 -2.54 15.36 11.32
N ARG A 403 -2.89 16.10 10.27
CA ARG A 403 -2.12 17.24 9.75
C ARG A 403 -1.88 18.30 10.83
N GLN A 404 -2.92 18.62 11.62
CA GLN A 404 -2.80 19.57 12.73
C GLN A 404 -1.80 19.10 13.79
N ILE A 405 -1.84 17.81 14.15
CA ILE A 405 -0.92 17.23 15.13
C ILE A 405 0.53 17.19 14.62
N VAL A 406 0.75 16.80 13.36
CA VAL A 406 2.12 16.73 12.80
C VAL A 406 2.74 18.10 12.53
N MET A 407 1.95 19.18 12.50
CA MET A 407 2.50 20.54 12.49
C MET A 407 3.17 20.90 13.82
N GLN A 408 2.73 20.29 14.93
CA GLN A 408 3.22 20.58 16.28
C GLN A 408 3.49 19.27 17.04
N ASP A 409 4.49 18.52 16.59
CA ASP A 409 4.76 17.15 17.08
C ASP A 409 5.76 17.08 18.25
N ASP A 410 6.19 18.23 18.78
CA ASP A 410 7.15 18.33 19.89
C ASP A 410 6.49 18.55 21.26
N ILE A 411 5.17 18.42 21.33
CA ILE A 411 4.41 18.50 22.59
C ILE A 411 4.70 17.28 23.45
N ILE A 412 4.83 17.50 24.76
CA ILE A 412 5.00 16.44 25.75
C ILE A 412 3.91 16.57 26.80
N CYS A 413 2.96 15.64 26.79
CA CYS A 413 1.92 15.60 27.79
C CYS A 413 2.47 15.11 29.15
N PRO A 414 2.21 15.83 30.26
CA PRO A 414 2.62 15.40 31.58
C PRO A 414 1.94 14.09 31.96
N LYS A 415 2.72 13.16 32.54
CA LYS A 415 2.16 11.91 33.06
C LYS A 415 1.12 12.24 34.12
N PRO A 416 -0.11 11.69 34.05
CA PRO A 416 -1.10 11.95 35.08
C PRO A 416 -0.57 11.43 36.41
N VAL A 417 -0.29 12.35 37.33
CA VAL A 417 0.03 12.02 38.72
C VAL A 417 -1.24 11.40 39.27
N ALA A 418 -1.18 10.12 39.67
CA ALA A 418 -2.30 9.50 40.36
C ALA A 418 -2.64 10.38 41.56
N ALA A 419 -3.80 11.05 41.51
CA ALA A 419 -4.31 11.76 42.66
C ALA A 419 -4.33 10.75 43.81
N ALA A 420 -3.61 11.06 44.89
CA ALA A 420 -3.65 10.26 46.10
C ALA A 420 -5.11 9.99 46.41
N ALA A 421 -5.47 8.71 46.57
CA ALA A 421 -6.83 8.31 46.83
C ALA A 421 -7.35 9.12 48.02
N GLN A 422 -8.26 10.06 47.75
CA GLN A 422 -8.96 10.75 48.82
C GLN A 422 -9.66 9.67 49.65
N PRO A 423 -9.46 9.65 50.98
CA PRO A 423 -10.19 8.73 51.84
C PRO A 423 -11.67 8.89 51.53
N ARG A 424 -12.32 7.81 51.08
CA ARG A 424 -13.77 7.75 50.97
C ARG A 424 -14.33 8.17 52.33
N ALA A 425 -14.92 9.37 52.39
CA ALA A 425 -15.76 9.74 53.50
C ALA A 425 -16.84 8.66 53.60
N ALA A 426 -16.88 7.96 54.73
CA ALA A 426 -17.90 6.98 55.02
C ALA A 426 -19.25 7.70 54.96
N SER A 427 -20.06 7.41 53.93
CA SER A 427 -21.46 7.81 53.96
C SER A 427 -22.12 7.00 55.09
N SER A 428 -22.40 7.69 56.18
CA SER A 428 -23.23 7.23 57.28
C SER A 428 -24.52 6.61 56.74
N GLY A 429 -24.83 5.41 57.24
CA GLY A 429 -25.93 4.60 56.77
C GLY A 429 -27.29 5.28 56.93
N SER A 430 -28.11 5.17 55.89
CA SER A 430 -29.56 5.27 56.01
C SER A 430 -30.12 3.87 55.82
N SER A 431 -30.27 3.14 56.92
CA SER A 431 -30.99 1.87 56.97
C SER A 431 -32.47 2.18 56.76
N ARG A 432 -32.98 1.89 55.56
CA ARG A 432 -34.40 1.98 55.25
C ARG A 432 -35.09 0.73 55.81
N THR A 433 -35.71 0.92 56.97
CA THR A 433 -36.66 0.04 57.63
C THR A 433 -37.68 -0.55 56.66
N THR A 434 -37.71 -1.89 56.53
CA THR A 434 -38.90 -2.62 56.10
C THR A 434 -39.35 -3.55 57.21
N SER A 435 -40.49 -3.16 57.79
CA SER A 435 -41.22 -3.88 58.82
C SER A 435 -41.81 -5.18 58.26
N ARG A 436 -41.50 -6.34 58.85
CA ARG A 436 -42.36 -7.52 58.75
C ARG A 436 -42.31 -8.39 60.02
N THR A 437 -43.22 -8.11 60.93
CA THR A 437 -43.87 -9.04 61.88
C THR A 437 -44.43 -10.25 61.09
N ALA A 438 -44.56 -11.50 61.54
CA ALA A 438 -44.33 -12.23 62.79
C ALA A 438 -44.22 -13.74 62.42
N ALA A 439 -43.47 -14.54 63.20
CA ALA A 439 -43.85 -15.90 63.65
C ALA A 439 -42.67 -16.61 64.35
N LYS A 440 -42.94 -17.16 65.54
CA LYS A 440 -42.09 -18.02 66.38
C LYS A 440 -43.02 -19.15 66.90
N PRO A 441 -42.55 -20.30 67.43
CA PRO A 441 -41.42 -21.19 67.11
C PRO A 441 -41.87 -22.62 66.72
N ARG A 442 -40.99 -23.47 66.16
CA ARG A 442 -41.07 -24.92 66.41
C ARG A 442 -39.69 -25.54 66.59
N ALA A 443 -39.64 -26.48 67.54
CA ALA A 443 -38.48 -26.98 68.23
C ALA A 443 -37.55 -27.91 67.43
N THR A 444 -36.29 -27.80 67.81
CA THR A 444 -35.18 -28.75 67.93
C THR A 444 -35.41 -30.20 67.51
N THR A 445 -34.62 -30.67 66.54
CA THR A 445 -33.98 -32.00 66.59
C THR A 445 -32.56 -31.91 66.01
N THR A 446 -31.61 -32.31 66.84
CA THR A 446 -30.17 -32.46 66.59
C THR A 446 -29.85 -33.41 65.43
N ARG A 447 -29.00 -32.98 64.49
CA ARG A 447 -28.23 -33.92 63.64
C ARG A 447 -26.83 -33.39 63.31
N ARG A 448 -25.88 -33.89 64.10
CA ARG A 448 -24.49 -34.28 63.83
C ARG A 448 -23.80 -33.76 62.55
N ALA A 449 -22.67 -33.08 62.76
CA ALA A 449 -21.72 -32.61 61.74
C ALA A 449 -21.07 -33.75 60.93
N ALA A 450 -20.80 -33.46 59.65
CA ALA A 450 -19.91 -34.23 58.76
C ALA A 450 -18.86 -33.30 58.13
N PRO A 451 -17.63 -33.79 57.85
CA PRO A 451 -16.44 -32.97 57.63
C PRO A 451 -16.23 -32.47 56.18
N LYS A 452 -15.44 -31.39 56.09
CA LYS A 452 -15.00 -30.66 54.88
C LYS A 452 -14.03 -31.46 54.01
N PRO A 453 -14.20 -31.54 52.67
CA PRO A 453 -13.19 -32.07 51.75
C PRO A 453 -12.05 -31.06 51.49
N ALA A 454 -10.81 -31.56 51.49
CA ALA A 454 -9.58 -30.81 51.25
C ALA A 454 -9.21 -30.69 49.75
N ALA A 455 -8.57 -29.58 49.42
CA ALA A 455 -8.09 -29.21 48.08
C ALA A 455 -6.83 -29.98 47.65
N LYS A 456 -6.70 -30.27 46.35
CA LYS A 456 -5.52 -30.88 45.73
C LYS A 456 -4.46 -29.81 45.39
N ALA A 457 -3.20 -30.13 45.69
CA ALA A 457 -2.02 -29.32 45.40
C ALA A 457 -1.36 -29.69 44.06
N ALA A 458 -0.73 -28.70 43.42
CA ALA A 458 0.03 -28.81 42.17
C ALA A 458 1.47 -29.30 42.40
N PRO A 459 2.09 -30.01 41.44
CA PRO A 459 3.46 -30.50 41.57
C PRO A 459 4.52 -29.47 41.09
N LYS A 460 5.52 -29.22 41.95
CA LYS A 460 6.80 -28.57 41.59
C LYS A 460 7.76 -29.63 41.05
N ARG A 461 8.39 -29.38 39.89
CA ARG A 461 9.54 -30.16 39.38
C ARG A 461 10.83 -29.40 39.67
N THR A 462 11.68 -29.99 40.51
CA THR A 462 13.07 -29.58 40.75
C THR A 462 14.01 -30.40 39.88
N ILE A 463 14.91 -29.73 39.17
CA ILE A 463 16.03 -30.33 38.45
C ILE A 463 17.18 -30.49 39.46
N SER A 464 17.62 -31.73 39.68
CA SER A 464 18.87 -32.03 40.39
C SER A 464 19.77 -32.83 39.45
N GLY A 465 20.96 -32.32 39.21
CA GLY A 465 21.98 -32.95 38.39
C GLY A 465 22.68 -34.12 39.07
N SER A 466 23.54 -34.76 38.26
CA SER A 466 24.59 -35.74 38.58
C SER A 466 24.22 -37.22 38.64
N ARG A 467 24.51 -37.92 37.54
CA ARG A 467 25.00 -39.32 37.37
C ARG A 467 25.19 -39.56 35.86
N LEU A 468 26.32 -39.20 35.24
CA LEU A 468 27.56 -39.98 35.08
C LEU A 468 27.36 -41.50 34.84
N GLY A 469 27.69 -41.93 33.61
CA GLY A 469 28.60 -43.06 33.39
C GLY A 469 28.06 -44.33 32.72
N GLY A 470 28.47 -44.55 31.46
CA GLY A 470 28.66 -45.89 30.86
C GLY A 470 28.23 -45.98 29.39
N VAL A 471 28.91 -46.67 28.45
CA VAL A 471 30.21 -47.35 28.36
C VAL A 471 30.53 -47.42 26.84
N PHE A 472 31.79 -47.28 26.47
CA PHE A 472 32.31 -47.57 25.13
C PHE A 472 32.20 -49.04 24.75
N ARG A 473 31.69 -49.32 23.54
CA ARG A 473 32.34 -50.18 22.55
C ARG A 473 31.78 -49.92 21.16
#